data_AF-A0A5E4L3H1-F1
#
_entry.id   AF-A0A5E4L3H1-F1
#
_cell.length_a   1.000
_cell.length_b   1.000
_cell.length_c   1.000
_cell.angle_alpha   90.00
_cell.angle_beta   90.00
_cell.angle_gamma   90.00
#
_symmetry.space_group_name_H-M   'P 1'
#
loop_
_entity.id
_entity.type
_entity.pdbx_description
1 polymer ?
#
loop_
_entity_poly.entity_id
_entity_poly.type
_entity_poly.pdbx_seq_one_letter_code
_entity_poly.pdbx_strand_id
1 'polypeptide(L)'
;MATDNSLNTGKGRSFQKQASELLSHFFGVEFRLGYPIPIGIPPKEHRFDLVSADSRYVGECKNYSWTEGGNVPSAKMGFVNEAVFYLSFLSPEIIRFIVMRKDIHPTRRESVADYYHRTYHHLLKGVFIIEVNVENGAIKEIGRIVR
;
A
#
# COMPACT_ATOMS: atom_id res chain seq x y z
N MET A 1 -20.80 14.59 19.90
CA MET A 1 -19.58 13.75 19.80
C MET A 1 -19.16 13.77 18.35
N ALA A 2 -17.97 14.30 18.05
CA ALA A 2 -17.46 14.34 16.67
C ALA A 2 -17.25 12.92 16.17
N THR A 3 -17.76 12.63 14.98
CA THR A 3 -17.76 11.30 14.37
C THR A 3 -16.34 10.82 14.08
N ASP A 4 -16.10 9.56 14.45
CA ASP A 4 -14.88 8.72 14.43
C ASP A 4 -14.04 8.68 13.12
N ASN A 5 -14.42 9.43 12.07
CA ASN A 5 -13.70 9.44 10.79
C ASN A 5 -12.40 10.27 10.80
N SER A 6 -12.29 11.29 11.65
CA SER A 6 -11.08 12.12 11.74
C SER A 6 -9.91 11.35 12.39
N LEU A 7 -10.20 10.50 13.36
CA LEU A 7 -9.21 9.63 14.02
C LEU A 7 -8.65 8.59 13.05
N ASN A 8 -9.51 8.00 12.21
CA ASN A 8 -9.09 7.04 11.18
C ASN A 8 -8.21 7.71 10.11
N THR A 9 -8.54 8.93 9.71
CA THR A 9 -7.71 9.73 8.79
C THR A 9 -6.34 10.07 9.40
N GLY A 10 -6.30 10.39 10.71
CA GLY A 10 -5.06 10.66 11.44
C GLY A 10 -4.15 9.42 11.54
N LYS A 11 -4.71 8.25 11.86
CA LYS A 11 -3.99 6.97 11.89
C LYS A 11 -3.42 6.60 10.52
N GLY A 12 -4.18 6.82 9.45
CA GLY A 12 -3.72 6.59 8.07
C GLY A 12 -2.51 7.45 7.72
N ARG A 13 -2.58 8.76 7.96
CA ARG A 13 -1.49 9.70 7.69
C ARG A 13 -0.23 9.41 8.50
N SER A 14 -0.39 9.07 9.78
CA SER A 14 0.73 8.69 10.65
C SER A 14 1.45 7.43 10.13
N PHE A 15 0.68 6.42 9.72
CA PHE A 15 1.26 5.21 9.13
C PHE A 15 1.97 5.49 7.80
N GLN A 16 1.38 6.31 6.92
CA GLN A 16 2.00 6.71 5.66
C GLN A 16 3.36 7.36 5.87
N LYS A 17 3.48 8.26 6.86
CA LYS A 17 4.77 8.89 7.18
C LYS A 17 5.81 7.87 7.64
N GLN A 18 5.45 6.99 8.58
CA GLN A 18 6.36 5.96 9.10
C GLN A 18 6.78 4.95 8.01
N ALA A 19 5.82 4.51 7.19
CA ALA A 19 6.09 3.64 6.05
C ALA A 19 7.03 4.34 5.04
N SER A 20 6.82 5.62 4.76
CA SER A 20 7.70 6.41 3.88
C SER A 20 9.14 6.44 4.39
N GLU A 21 9.35 6.66 5.69
CA GLU A 21 10.69 6.70 6.30
C GLU A 21 11.38 5.33 6.19
N LEU A 22 10.68 4.24 6.56
CA LEU A 22 11.20 2.88 6.46
C LEU A 22 11.53 2.49 5.02
N LEU A 23 10.62 2.78 4.08
CA LEU A 23 10.82 2.45 2.67
C LEU A 23 11.89 3.33 2.03
N SER A 24 12.06 4.57 2.49
CA SER A 24 13.15 5.43 2.02
C SER A 24 14.51 4.81 2.35
N HIS A 25 14.66 4.30 3.58
CA HIS A 25 15.86 3.58 4.00
C HIS A 25 16.04 2.27 3.22
N PHE A 26 14.96 1.48 3.07
CA PHE A 26 14.99 0.19 2.39
C PHE A 26 15.38 0.29 0.91
N PHE A 27 14.85 1.27 0.19
CA PHE A 27 15.12 1.45 -1.24
C PHE A 27 16.30 2.39 -1.53
N GLY A 28 16.82 3.10 -0.53
CA GLY A 28 17.87 4.09 -0.71
C GLY A 28 17.43 5.31 -1.54
N VAL A 29 16.16 5.70 -1.43
CA VAL A 29 15.56 6.85 -2.13
C VAL A 29 14.71 7.67 -1.16
N GLU A 30 14.47 8.95 -1.46
CA GLU A 30 13.49 9.74 -0.71
C GLU A 30 12.10 9.60 -1.33
N PHE A 31 11.06 9.43 -0.51
CA PHE A 31 9.67 9.43 -0.97
C PHE A 31 8.96 10.76 -0.70
N ARG A 32 8.28 11.28 -1.73
CA ARG A 32 7.32 12.38 -1.66
C ARG A 32 5.93 11.84 -1.37
N LEU A 33 5.24 12.45 -0.41
CA LEU A 33 3.89 12.04 0.00
C LEU A 33 2.79 12.71 -0.83
N GLY A 34 1.79 11.94 -1.28
CA GLY A 34 0.60 12.48 -1.95
C GLY A 34 0.92 13.23 -3.26
N TYR A 35 1.92 12.75 -4.00
CA TYR A 35 2.45 13.43 -5.17
C TYR A 35 1.58 13.16 -6.42
N PRO A 36 1.16 14.21 -7.17
CA PRO A 36 0.31 14.03 -8.33
C PRO A 36 1.10 13.48 -9.52
N ILE A 37 0.55 12.46 -10.17
CA ILE A 37 1.02 11.95 -11.47
C ILE A 37 -0.19 11.87 -12.40
N PRO A 38 -0.12 12.42 -13.63
CA PRO A 38 -1.17 12.27 -14.61
C PRO A 38 -1.25 10.82 -15.09
N ILE A 39 -2.45 10.23 -15.06
CA ILE A 39 -2.72 8.87 -15.54
C ILE A 39 -3.92 8.84 -16.47
N GLY A 40 -4.00 7.80 -17.31
CA GLY A 40 -5.12 7.57 -18.22
C GLY A 40 -5.12 8.46 -19.47
N ILE A 41 -6.16 8.27 -20.29
CA ILE A 41 -6.40 9.04 -21.53
C ILE A 41 -7.89 9.43 -21.55
N PRO A 42 -8.24 10.73 -21.51
CA PRO A 42 -7.34 11.87 -21.32
C PRO A 42 -6.65 11.85 -19.96
N PRO A 43 -5.47 12.50 -19.82
CA PRO A 43 -4.71 12.47 -18.57
C PRO A 43 -5.47 13.17 -17.44
N LYS A 44 -5.55 12.51 -16.28
CA LYS A 44 -6.09 13.07 -15.04
C LYS A 44 -5.09 12.88 -13.91
N GLU A 45 -4.90 13.91 -13.09
CA GLU A 45 -4.05 13.79 -11.91
C GLU A 45 -4.61 12.76 -10.93
N HIS A 46 -3.76 11.80 -10.56
CA HIS A 46 -3.95 10.94 -9.40
C HIS A 46 -2.83 11.20 -8.41
N ARG A 47 -3.16 11.37 -7.13
CA ARG A 47 -2.17 11.59 -6.07
C ARG A 47 -1.79 10.26 -5.46
N PHE A 48 -0.63 9.75 -5.84
CA PHE A 48 -0.08 8.54 -5.25
C PHE A 48 0.50 8.84 -3.88
N ASP A 49 0.28 7.92 -2.93
CA ASP A 49 0.69 8.09 -1.55
C ASP A 49 2.20 8.21 -1.38
N LEU A 50 2.97 7.49 -2.20
CA LEU A 50 4.42 7.43 -2.16
C LEU A 50 4.99 7.50 -3.57
N VAL A 51 5.78 8.54 -3.87
CA VAL A 51 6.50 8.67 -5.13
C VAL A 51 7.95 9.02 -4.84
N SER A 52 8.90 8.18 -5.26
CA SER A 52 10.32 8.48 -5.03
C SER A 52 10.74 9.77 -5.74
N ALA A 53 11.76 10.45 -5.21
CA ALA A 53 12.29 11.69 -5.78
C ALA A 53 12.78 11.48 -7.22
N ASP A 54 13.37 10.32 -7.51
CA ASP A 54 13.79 9.88 -8.84
C ASP A 54 12.65 9.29 -9.71
N SER A 55 11.43 9.23 -9.18
CA SER A 55 10.21 8.71 -9.83
C SER A 55 10.29 7.24 -10.29
N ARG A 56 11.29 6.47 -9.82
CA ARG A 56 11.42 5.03 -10.12
C ARG A 56 10.45 4.17 -9.33
N TYR A 57 10.03 4.61 -8.14
CA TYR A 57 9.14 3.88 -7.24
C TYR A 57 7.86 4.67 -7.02
N VAL A 58 6.72 4.03 -7.26
CA VAL A 58 5.41 4.61 -6.99
C VAL A 58 4.55 3.61 -6.24
N GLY A 59 3.89 4.05 -5.17
CA GLY A 59 3.07 3.16 -4.37
C GLY A 59 1.92 3.82 -3.64
N GLU A 60 1.04 2.95 -3.18
CA GLU A 60 -0.17 3.26 -2.44
C GLU A 60 -0.06 2.71 -1.02
N CYS A 61 -0.60 3.44 -0.04
CA CYS A 61 -0.43 3.13 1.38
C CYS A 61 -1.77 2.72 2.02
N LYS A 62 -1.78 1.60 2.73
CA LYS A 62 -3.00 1.02 3.29
C LYS A 62 -2.79 0.56 4.73
N ASN A 63 -3.18 1.42 5.68
CA ASN A 63 -3.15 1.15 7.12
C ASN A 63 -4.35 0.27 7.56
N TYR A 64 -4.44 -0.95 7.03
CA TYR A 64 -5.58 -1.84 7.24
C TYR A 64 -5.29 -2.92 8.28
N SER A 65 -6.34 -3.40 8.94
CA SER A 65 -6.32 -4.55 9.87
C SER A 65 -7.48 -5.47 9.55
N TRP A 66 -7.37 -6.70 10.04
CA TRP A 66 -8.51 -7.56 10.28
C TRP A 66 -9.55 -6.85 11.14
N THR A 67 -10.81 -7.25 10.98
CA THR A 67 -11.85 -6.81 11.92
C THR A 67 -11.63 -7.47 13.28
N GLU A 68 -12.23 -6.91 14.34
CA GLU A 68 -12.13 -7.47 15.69
C GLU A 68 -12.57 -8.95 15.74
N GLY A 69 -13.58 -9.32 14.96
CA GLY A 69 -14.05 -10.71 14.84
C GLY A 69 -13.23 -11.60 13.89
N GLY A 70 -12.15 -11.10 13.29
CA GLY A 70 -11.36 -11.84 12.30
C GLY A 70 -12.07 -12.05 10.95
N ASN A 71 -13.13 -11.28 10.67
CA ASN A 71 -13.77 -11.30 9.36
C ASN A 71 -12.91 -10.55 8.34
N VAL A 72 -13.01 -10.98 7.08
CA VAL A 72 -12.33 -10.31 5.96
C VAL A 72 -12.83 -8.87 5.85
N PRO A 73 -11.95 -7.86 5.81
CA PRO A 73 -12.35 -6.49 5.60
C PRO A 73 -12.62 -6.23 4.10
N SER A 74 -13.69 -6.83 3.55
CA SER A 74 -13.94 -6.89 2.10
C SER A 74 -13.97 -5.52 1.40
N ALA A 75 -14.59 -4.50 2.02
CA ALA A 75 -14.57 -3.14 1.48
C ALA A 75 -13.14 -2.58 1.35
N LYS A 76 -12.28 -2.87 2.33
CA LYS A 76 -10.87 -2.48 2.29
C LYS A 76 -10.12 -3.19 1.16
N MET A 77 -10.41 -4.47 0.91
CA MET A 77 -9.84 -5.21 -0.23
C MET A 77 -10.24 -4.57 -1.57
N GLY A 78 -11.48 -4.08 -1.68
CA GLY A 78 -11.94 -3.29 -2.82
C GLY A 78 -11.08 -2.04 -3.09
N PHE A 79 -10.74 -1.28 -2.04
CA PHE A 79 -9.84 -0.12 -2.17
C PHE A 79 -8.40 -0.49 -2.52
N VAL A 80 -7.93 -1.68 -2.12
CA VAL A 80 -6.62 -2.18 -2.60
C VAL A 80 -6.68 -2.50 -4.09
N ASN A 81 -7.77 -3.13 -4.57
CA ASN A 81 -7.95 -3.38 -6.01
C ASN A 81 -8.01 -2.09 -6.83
N GLU A 82 -8.67 -1.05 -6.31
CA GLU A 82 -8.71 0.27 -6.92
C GLU A 82 -7.31 0.90 -6.99
N ALA A 83 -6.52 0.80 -5.91
CA ALA A 83 -5.13 1.24 -5.90
C ALA A 83 -4.27 0.51 -6.95
N VAL A 84 -4.41 -0.83 -7.07
CA VAL A 84 -3.75 -1.61 -8.13
C VAL A 84 -4.19 -1.11 -9.51
N PHE A 85 -5.48 -0.82 -9.71
CA PHE A 85 -5.99 -0.29 -10.97
C PHE A 85 -5.34 1.05 -11.33
N TYR A 86 -5.24 2.00 -10.41
CA TYR A 86 -4.56 3.28 -10.67
C TYR A 86 -3.06 3.10 -10.98
N LEU A 87 -2.36 2.27 -10.21
CA LEU A 87 -0.96 1.92 -10.47
C LEU A 87 -0.78 1.23 -11.83
N SER A 88 -1.79 0.56 -12.36
CA SER A 88 -1.72 -0.12 -13.66
C SER A 88 -1.60 0.82 -14.87
N PHE A 89 -1.94 2.10 -14.71
CA PHE A 89 -1.77 3.12 -15.75
C PHE A 89 -0.33 3.65 -15.88
N LEU A 90 0.52 3.40 -14.89
CA LEU A 90 1.91 3.84 -14.92
C LEU A 90 2.76 2.96 -15.85
N SER A 91 3.86 3.52 -16.36
CA SER A 91 4.82 2.78 -17.19
C SER A 91 5.26 1.48 -16.47
N PRO A 92 5.36 0.35 -17.18
CA PRO A 92 5.87 -0.90 -16.61
C PRO A 92 7.34 -0.83 -16.16
N GLU A 93 8.09 0.20 -16.57
CA GLU A 93 9.44 0.49 -16.07
C GLU A 93 9.45 1.05 -14.64
N ILE A 94 8.33 1.62 -14.18
CA ILE A 94 8.17 2.09 -12.81
C ILE A 94 7.93 0.89 -11.91
N ILE A 95 8.69 0.84 -10.82
CA ILE A 95 8.51 -0.15 -9.75
C ILE A 95 7.28 0.27 -8.95
N ARG A 96 6.24 -0.56 -9.00
CA ARG A 96 4.94 -0.25 -8.42
C ARG A 96 4.64 -1.16 -7.24
N PHE A 97 4.16 -0.59 -6.15
CA PHE A 97 3.89 -1.37 -4.94
C PHE A 97 2.68 -0.89 -4.16
N ILE A 98 2.17 -1.76 -3.29
CA ILE A 98 1.23 -1.38 -2.23
C ILE A 98 1.90 -1.68 -0.91
N VAL A 99 2.04 -0.66 -0.06
CA VAL A 99 2.50 -0.85 1.32
C VAL A 99 1.32 -1.06 2.25
N MET A 100 1.37 -2.14 3.04
CA MET A 100 0.33 -2.52 3.99
C MET A 100 0.91 -2.66 5.39
N ARG A 101 0.15 -2.23 6.39
CA ARG A 101 0.51 -2.49 7.79
C ARG A 101 0.51 -4.00 8.04
N LYS A 102 1.52 -4.50 8.75
CA LYS A 102 1.51 -5.84 9.32
C LYS A 102 0.40 -5.95 10.36
N ASP A 103 -0.59 -6.76 10.07
CA ASP A 103 -1.68 -7.09 10.98
C ASP A 103 -2.06 -8.55 10.78
N ILE A 104 -1.85 -9.36 11.82
CA ILE A 104 -1.99 -10.81 11.76
C ILE A 104 -3.38 -11.19 12.26
N HIS A 105 -4.03 -12.09 11.54
CA HIS A 105 -5.34 -12.62 11.90
C HIS A 105 -5.27 -13.25 13.31
N PRO A 106 -6.25 -12.98 14.20
CA PRO A 106 -6.24 -13.44 15.59
C PRO A 106 -5.98 -14.95 15.77
N THR A 107 -6.57 -15.79 14.90
CA THR A 107 -6.45 -17.25 14.96
C THR A 107 -5.72 -17.92 13.79
N ARG A 108 -5.76 -17.36 12.57
CA ARG A 108 -5.26 -18.03 11.35
C ARG A 108 -3.78 -17.81 11.05
N ARG A 109 -3.10 -16.94 11.83
CA ARG A 109 -1.69 -16.55 11.62
C ARG A 109 -1.37 -16.01 10.20
N GLU A 110 -2.39 -15.60 9.45
CA GLU A 110 -2.28 -14.99 8.13
C GLU A 110 -2.38 -13.46 8.28
N SER A 111 -1.50 -12.70 7.62
CA SER A 111 -1.62 -11.25 7.64
C SER A 111 -2.64 -10.74 6.62
N VAL A 112 -3.11 -9.50 6.78
CA VAL A 112 -3.97 -8.87 5.77
C VAL A 112 -3.29 -8.80 4.40
N ALA A 113 -1.97 -8.57 4.37
CA ALA A 113 -1.18 -8.51 3.13
C ALA A 113 -1.06 -9.89 2.46
N ASP A 114 -0.78 -10.95 3.25
CA ASP A 114 -0.73 -12.33 2.76
C ASP A 114 -2.12 -12.78 2.25
N TYR A 115 -3.19 -12.45 2.98
CA TYR A 115 -4.56 -12.71 2.55
C TYR A 115 -4.86 -12.04 1.21
N TYR A 116 -4.53 -10.75 1.08
CA TYR A 116 -4.78 -10.00 -0.16
C TYR A 116 -4.02 -10.62 -1.33
N HIS A 117 -2.73 -10.94 -1.16
CA HIS A 117 -1.96 -11.62 -2.20
C HIS A 117 -2.59 -12.96 -2.59
N ARG A 118 -2.88 -13.84 -1.62
CA ARG A 118 -3.46 -15.16 -1.90
C ARG A 118 -4.76 -15.08 -2.71
N THR A 119 -5.61 -14.09 -2.41
CA THR A 119 -6.95 -13.98 -3.01
C THR A 119 -7.02 -13.10 -4.26
N TYR A 120 -6.14 -12.09 -4.39
CA TYR A 120 -6.18 -11.09 -5.46
C TYR A 120 -4.89 -10.97 -6.28
N HIS A 121 -3.88 -11.85 -6.12
CA HIS A 121 -2.62 -11.77 -6.88
C HIS A 121 -2.81 -11.67 -8.40
N HIS A 122 -3.86 -12.27 -8.95
CA HIS A 122 -4.21 -12.21 -10.37
C HIS A 122 -4.48 -10.78 -10.88
N LEU A 123 -4.81 -9.83 -9.98
CA LEU A 123 -5.03 -8.42 -10.31
C LEU A 123 -3.75 -7.60 -10.30
N LEU A 124 -2.68 -8.07 -9.66
CA LEU A 124 -1.52 -7.25 -9.32
C LEU A 124 -0.80 -6.66 -10.53
N LYS A 125 -0.83 -7.28 -11.72
CA LYS A 125 -0.30 -6.71 -12.98
C LYS A 125 1.10 -6.07 -12.84
N GLY A 126 2.00 -6.72 -12.09
CA GLY A 126 3.37 -6.26 -11.82
C GLY A 126 3.53 -5.33 -10.62
N VAL A 127 2.45 -5.02 -9.90
CA VAL A 127 2.49 -4.41 -8.57
C VAL A 127 2.83 -5.48 -7.55
N PHE A 128 3.77 -5.25 -6.64
CA PHE A 128 4.03 -6.16 -5.52
C PHE A 128 3.57 -5.53 -4.21
N ILE A 129 3.46 -6.35 -3.17
CA ILE A 129 3.00 -5.88 -1.85
C ILE A 129 4.22 -5.80 -0.94
N ILE A 130 4.27 -4.75 -0.13
CA ILE A 130 5.24 -4.60 0.95
C ILE A 130 4.48 -4.56 2.26
N GLU A 131 4.69 -5.55 3.11
CA GLU A 131 4.20 -5.53 4.47
C GLU A 131 5.22 -4.85 5.38
N VAL A 132 4.78 -3.89 6.19
CA VAL A 132 5.63 -3.17 7.14
C VAL A 132 5.09 -3.28 8.56
N ASN A 133 5.97 -3.61 9.50
CA ASN A 133 5.74 -3.43 10.92
C ASN A 133 6.48 -2.17 11.39
N VAL A 134 5.73 -1.11 11.67
CA VAL A 134 6.30 0.17 12.10
C VAL A 134 6.87 0.14 13.52
N GLU A 135 6.46 -0.83 14.35
CA GLU A 135 6.94 -0.93 15.74
C GLU A 135 8.37 -1.42 15.83
N ASN A 136 8.79 -2.29 14.91
CA ASN A 136 10.13 -2.89 14.91
C ASN A 136 10.89 -2.69 13.59
N GLY A 137 10.32 -1.93 12.66
CA GLY A 137 10.92 -1.63 11.36
C GLY A 137 10.98 -2.81 10.38
N ALA A 138 10.34 -3.94 10.66
CA ALA A 138 10.41 -5.11 9.79
C ALA A 138 9.66 -4.86 8.47
N ILE A 139 10.29 -5.27 7.37
CA ILE A 139 9.77 -5.15 6.00
C ILE A 139 9.74 -6.53 5.36
N LYS A 140 8.64 -6.89 4.70
CA LYS A 140 8.48 -8.13 3.94
C LYS A 140 7.88 -7.82 2.57
N GLU A 141 8.59 -8.17 1.51
CA GLU A 141 8.05 -8.11 0.15
C GLU A 141 7.25 -9.39 -0.15
N ILE A 142 6.11 -9.24 -0.83
CA ILE A 142 5.20 -10.33 -1.18
C ILE A 142 4.85 -10.19 -2.67
N GLY A 143 5.05 -11.27 -3.44
CA GLY A 143 4.70 -11.32 -4.86
C GLY A 143 5.68 -10.58 -5.79
N ARG A 144 6.86 -10.17 -5.31
CA ARG A 144 7.91 -9.58 -6.15
C ARG A 144 8.50 -10.66 -7.06
N ILE A 145 8.30 -10.51 -8.38
CA ILE A 145 8.97 -11.36 -9.37
C ILE A 145 10.33 -10.71 -9.65
N VAL A 146 11.38 -11.31 -9.11
CA VAL A 146 12.75 -10.95 -9.48
C VAL A 146 13.00 -11.56 -10.86
N ARG A 147 13.17 -10.72 -11.88
CA ARG A 147 13.69 -11.14 -13.17
C ARG A 147 15.20 -11.01 -13.18
#